data_AF-A0AA96FNT0-F1
#
_entry.id   AF-A0AA96FNT0-F1
#
_cell.length_a   1.000
_cell.length_b   1.000
_cell.length_c   1.000
_cell.angle_alpha   90.00
_cell.angle_beta   90.00
_cell.angle_gamma   90.00
#
_symmetry.space_group_name_H-M   'P 1'
#
loop_
_entity.id
_entity.type
_entity.pdbx_description
1 polymer ?
#
loop_
_entity_poly.entity_id
_entity_poly.type
_entity_poly.pdbx_seq_one_letter_code
_entity_poly.pdbx_strand_id
1 'polypeptide(L)' 'MQRAAEIGARTDGRHNATAREILVELAGLVASGAVEIPIAAVYPLDRVADAFAELEQRHIRGKIAPAP' A
#
# COMPACT_ATOMS: atom_id res chain seq x y z
N MET A 1 14.21 12.57 4.56
CA MET A 1 13.86 13.00 3.18
C MET A 1 14.69 12.28 2.10
N GLN A 2 15.92 11.85 2.37
CA GLN A 2 16.89 11.47 1.31
C GLN A 2 16.69 10.08 0.67
N ARG A 3 16.00 9.14 1.32
CA ARG A 3 15.84 7.76 0.78
C ARG A 3 14.69 7.56 -0.21
N ALA A 4 13.73 8.48 -0.30
CA ALA A 4 12.57 8.30 -1.19
C ALA A 4 12.94 8.54 -2.67
N ALA A 5 13.88 9.43 -2.95
CA ALA A 5 14.32 9.78 -4.29
C ALA A 5 15.16 8.66 -4.95
N GLU A 6 15.91 7.88 -4.17
CA GLU A 6 16.77 6.80 -4.69
C GLU A 6 16.00 5.58 -5.20
N ILE A 7 14.72 5.45 -4.82
CA ILE A 7 13.82 4.34 -5.19
C ILE A 7 12.67 4.81 -6.11
N GLY A 8 12.70 6.05 -6.59
CA GLY A 8 11.61 6.61 -7.42
C GLY A 8 10.27 6.75 -6.68
N ALA A 9 10.29 6.72 -5.35
CA ALA A 9 9.07 6.79 -4.54
C ALA A 9 8.52 8.21 -4.55
N ARG A 10 7.41 8.42 -5.26
CA ARG A 10 6.70 9.71 -5.31
C ARG A 10 5.92 9.93 -4.01
N THR A 11 6.14 11.06 -3.34
CA THR A 11 5.51 11.40 -2.04
C THR A 11 4.41 12.47 -2.14
N ASP A 12 3.93 12.78 -3.35
CA ASP A 12 2.93 13.84 -3.56
C ASP A 12 1.53 13.39 -3.15
N GLY A 13 1.18 13.64 -1.89
CA GLY A 13 -0.20 13.61 -1.41
C GLY A 13 -0.93 14.90 -1.79
N ARG A 14 -1.50 14.99 -2.99
CA ARG A 14 -2.45 16.07 -3.32
C ARG A 14 -3.63 15.59 -4.14
N HIS A 15 -4.82 15.96 -3.67
CA HIS A 15 -6.13 15.69 -4.23
C HIS A 15 -6.33 16.48 -5.54
N ASN A 16 -6.05 15.87 -6.69
CA ASN A 16 -6.56 16.30 -7.99
C ASN A 16 -6.61 15.11 -8.97
N ALA A 17 -7.13 15.30 -10.20
CA ALA A 17 -7.22 14.30 -11.26
C ALA A 17 -5.96 13.42 -11.47
N THR A 18 -4.77 13.93 -11.12
CA THR A 18 -3.50 13.20 -11.06
C THR A 18 -3.56 11.97 -10.17
N ALA A 19 -4.33 11.97 -9.08
CA ALA A 19 -4.47 10.81 -8.20
C ALA A 19 -5.11 9.61 -8.92
N ARG A 20 -6.04 9.85 -9.84
CA ARG A 20 -6.66 8.78 -10.65
C ARG A 20 -5.69 8.27 -11.70
N GLU A 21 -5.02 9.17 -12.42
CA GLU A 21 -4.06 8.81 -13.47
C GLU A 21 -2.88 8.02 -12.88
N ILE A 22 -2.35 8.46 -11.74
CA ILE A 22 -1.32 7.77 -10.97
C ILE A 22 -1.81 6.39 -10.51
N LEU A 23 -3.06 6.29 -10.03
CA LEU A 23 -3.63 5.00 -9.61
C LEU A 23 -3.78 4.02 -10.79
N VAL A 24 -4.17 4.52 -11.97
CA VAL A 24 -4.25 3.71 -13.20
C VAL A 24 -2.86 3.23 -13.62
N GLU A 25 -1.85 4.09 -13.57
CA GLU A 25 -0.46 3.72 -13.87
C GLU A 25 0.05 2.65 -12.89
N LEU A 26 -0.14 2.87 -11.59
CA LEU A 26 0.22 1.90 -10.54
C LEU A 26 -0.48 0.56 -10.74
N ALA A 27 -1.79 0.58 -11.04
CA ALA A 27 -2.54 -0.65 -11.31
C ALA A 27 -1.98 -1.40 -12.54
N GLY A 28 -1.57 -0.67 -13.58
CA GLY A 28 -0.92 -1.26 -14.76
C GLY A 28 0.42 -1.93 -14.43
N LEU A 29 1.24 -1.30 -13.56
CA LEU A 29 2.50 -1.88 -13.10
C LEU A 29 2.31 -3.13 -12.23
N VAL A 30 1.27 -3.15 -11.41
CA VAL A 30 0.89 -4.34 -10.62
C VAL A 30 0.39 -5.45 -11.54
N ALA A 31 -0.47 -5.13 -12.51
CA ALA A 31 -1.02 -6.10 -13.45
C ALA A 31 0.05 -6.72 -14.36
N SER A 32 1.10 -5.96 -14.72
CA SER A 32 2.22 -6.47 -15.51
C SER A 32 3.24 -7.27 -14.69
N GLY A 33 3.11 -7.29 -13.36
CA GLY A 33 4.10 -7.89 -12.45
C GLY A 33 5.38 -7.07 -12.28
N ALA A 34 5.46 -5.87 -12.83
CA ALA A 34 6.60 -4.97 -12.65
C ALA A 34 6.66 -4.41 -11.21
N VAL A 35 5.52 -4.37 -10.50
CA VAL A 35 5.43 -3.99 -9.09
C VAL A 35 4.65 -5.07 -8.33
N GLU A 36 5.30 -5.68 -7.34
CA GLU A 36 4.64 -6.63 -6.44
C GLU A 36 4.14 -5.93 -5.16
N ILE A 37 2.90 -6.24 -4.76
CA ILE A 37 2.33 -5.77 -3.50
C ILE A 37 2.24 -6.96 -2.54
N PRO A 38 3.22 -7.15 -1.63
CA PRO A 38 3.16 -8.21 -0.66
C PRO A 38 2.03 -7.95 0.35
N ILE A 39 1.12 -8.92 0.48
CA ILE A 39 0.08 -8.94 1.50
C ILE A 39 0.68 -9.58 2.75
N ALA A 40 0.88 -8.78 3.80
CA ALA A 40 1.48 -9.27 5.04
C ALA A 40 0.50 -10.14 5.83
N ALA A 41 -0.79 -9.75 5.84
CA ALA A 41 -1.85 -10.47 6.51
C ALA A 41 -3.22 -10.08 5.94
N VAL A 42 -4.19 -10.99 6.07
CA VAL A 42 -5.60 -10.77 5.73
C VAL A 42 -6.44 -11.07 6.96
N TYR A 43 -7.30 -10.13 7.33
CA TYR A 43 -8.18 -10.27 8.49
C TYR A 43 -9.65 -10.20 8.05
N PRO A 44 -10.52 -11.09 8.56
CA PRO A 44 -11.96 -10.90 8.41
C PRO A 44 -12.41 -9.62 9.14
N LEU A 45 -13.51 -9.01 8.69
CA LEU A 45 -14.00 -7.72 9.21
C LEU A 45 -14.30 -7.72 10.71
N ASP A 46 -14.66 -8.86 11.29
CA ASP A 46 -14.89 -9.02 12.74
C ASP A 46 -13.60 -8.98 13.57
N ARG A 47 -12.43 -9.13 12.93
CA ARG A 47 -11.10 -9.08 13.56
C ARG A 47 -10.29 -7.84 13.17
N VAL A 48 -10.94 -6.72 12.87
CA VAL A 48 -10.27 -5.46 12.57
C VAL A 48 -9.37 -4.99 13.74
N ALA A 49 -9.74 -5.26 14.99
CA ALA A 49 -8.92 -4.93 16.14
C ALA A 49 -7.53 -5.63 16.10
N ASP A 50 -7.49 -6.90 15.71
CA ASP A 50 -6.24 -7.67 15.57
C ASP A 50 -5.35 -7.08 14.47
N ALA A 51 -5.96 -6.66 13.35
CA ALA A 51 -5.26 -5.97 12.27
C ALA A 51 -4.60 -4.65 12.73
N PHE A 52 -5.28 -3.87 13.58
CA PHE A 52 -4.70 -2.65 14.16
C PHE A 52 -3.60 -2.96 15.18
N ALA A 53 -3.77 -3.98 16.03
CA ALA A 53 -2.75 -4.39 16.99
C ALA A 53 -1.44 -4.84 16.30
N GLU A 54 -1.54 -5.48 15.14
CA GLU A 54 -0.36 -5.82 14.33
C GLU A 54 0.28 -4.58 13.69
N LEU A 55 -0.53 -3.60 13.27
CA LEU A 55 -0.05 -2.31 12.72
C LEU A 55 0.79 -1.50 13.71
N GLU A 56 0.42 -1.54 15.00
CA GLU A 56 1.11 -0.82 16.06
C GLU A 56 2.53 -1.36 16.34
N GLN A 57 2.87 -2.58 15.88
CA GLN A 57 4.17 -3.22 16.10
C GLN A 57 5.30 -2.67 15.20
N ARG A 58 5.06 -1.59 14.44
CA ARG A 58 6.04 -0.77 13.70
C ARG A 58 6.96 -1.47 12.67
N HIS A 59 6.81 -2.77 12.40
CA HIS A 59 7.69 -3.51 11.48
C HIS A 59 6.98 -4.38 10.43
N ILE A 60 5.68 -4.22 10.21
CA ILE A 60 5.03 -4.98 9.13
C ILE A 60 5.60 -4.56 7.78
N ARG A 61 6.19 -5.52 7.06
CA ARG A 61 6.61 -5.36 5.67
C ARG A 61 5.49 -5.89 4.77
N GLY A 62 4.55 -5.02 4.39
CA GLY A 62 3.48 -5.35 3.45
C GLY A 62 2.21 -4.54 3.68
N LYS A 63 1.12 -4.96 3.05
CA LYS A 63 -0.22 -4.39 3.25
C LYS A 63 -1.08 -5.33 4.10
N ILE A 64 -1.87 -4.75 5.01
CA ILE A 64 -2.98 -5.44 5.66
C ILE A 64 -4.25 -5.14 4.86
N ALA A 65 -4.99 -6.17 4.48
CA ALA A 65 -6.24 -6.03 3.75
C ALA A 65 -7.41 -6.65 4.56
N PRO A 66 -8.58 -5.97 4.62
CA PRO A 66 -9.79 -6.59 5.11
C PRO A 66 -10.32 -7.59 4.07
N ALA A 67 -10.74 -8.77 4.53
CA ALA A 67 -11.55 -9.71 3.76
C ALA A 67 -13.03 -9.49 4.07
N PRO A 68 -13.94 -9.66 3.08
CA PRO A 68 -15.38 -9.51 3.26
C PRO A 68 -15.97 -10.50 4.27
#